data_AF-A0A4S3JXH6-F1
#
_entry.id   AF-A0A4S3JXH6-F1
#
_cell.length_a   1.000
_cell.length_b   1.000
_cell.length_c   1.000
_cell.angle_alpha   90.00
_cell.angle_beta   90.00
_cell.angle_gamma   90.00
#
_symmetry.space_group_name_H-M   'P 1'
#
loop_
_entity.id
_entity.type
_entity.pdbx_description
1 polymer ?
#
loop_
_entity_poly.entity_id
_entity_poly.type
_entity_poly.pdbx_seq_one_letter_code
_entity_poly.pdbx_strand_id
1 'polypeptide(L)' 'MLGLKRDLRVEDEGIIYPQEAYRIAQELRCDRYAECSAVTGELLTETFEDLARLAGMTTTAKGGQTQGGCVVM' A
#
# COMPACT_ATOMS: atom_id res chain seq x y z
N MET A 1 2.02 -2.49 -0.22
CA MET A 1 1.55 -2.83 -1.58
C MET A 1 1.48 -1.56 -2.41
N LEU A 2 2.01 -1.58 -3.64
CA LEU A 2 2.04 -0.41 -4.53
C LEU A 2 1.28 -0.71 -5.84
N GLY A 3 0.31 0.14 -6.18
CA GLY A 3 -0.36 0.16 -7.48
C GLY A 3 0.39 1.05 -8.46
N LEU A 4 1.12 0.45 -9.39
CA LEU A 4 1.92 1.18 -10.39
C LEU A 4 1.09 1.54 -11.62
N LYS A 5 1.64 2.43 -12.45
CA LYS A 5 1.07 2.85 -13.73
C LYS A 5 -0.33 3.46 -13.59
N ARG A 6 -0.54 4.23 -12.51
CA ARG A 6 -1.80 4.91 -12.22
C ARG A 6 -2.28 5.78 -13.38
N ASP A 7 -1.34 6.38 -14.10
CA ASP A 7 -1.55 7.21 -15.29
C ASP A 7 -2.21 6.46 -16.45
N LEU A 8 -2.04 5.14 -16.53
CA LEU A 8 -2.63 4.29 -17.57
C LEU A 8 -3.96 3.66 -17.14
N ARG A 9 -4.56 4.14 -16.04
CA ARG A 9 -5.85 3.61 -15.59
C ARG A 9 -6.95 4.00 -16.58
N VAL A 10 -7.59 2.99 -17.13
CA VAL A 10 -8.75 3.10 -18.02
C VAL A 10 -9.86 2.22 -17.47
N GLU A 11 -11.10 2.69 -17.54
CA GLU A 11 -12.29 1.93 -17.16
C GLU A 11 -12.56 0.83 -18.21
N ASP A 12 -11.90 -0.30 -18.04
CA ASP A 12 -12.02 -1.51 -18.86
C ASP A 12 -12.11 -2.75 -17.96
N GLU A 13 -12.38 -3.94 -18.52
CA GLU A 13 -12.60 -5.19 -17.77
C GLU A 13 -11.42 -5.58 -16.84
N GLY A 14 -10.21 -5.08 -17.10
CA GLY A 14 -9.02 -5.31 -16.28
C GLY A 14 -8.75 -4.26 -15.19
N ILE A 15 -9.65 -3.31 -14.96
CA ILE A 15 -9.42 -2.23 -13.98
C ILE A 15 -9.44 -2.78 -12.55
N ILE A 16 -8.39 -2.49 -11.80
CA ILE A 16 -8.36 -2.74 -10.36
C ILE A 16 -8.87 -1.48 -9.66
N TYR A 17 -10.00 -1.60 -8.98
CA TYR A 17 -10.55 -0.49 -8.21
C TYR A 17 -9.73 -0.27 -6.93
N PRO A 18 -9.52 0.99 -6.49
CA PRO A 18 -8.75 1.26 -5.28
C PRO A 18 -9.29 0.52 -4.06
N GLN A 19 -10.62 0.41 -3.94
CA GLN A 19 -11.28 -0.26 -2.82
C GLN A 19 -10.93 -1.77 -2.76
N GLU A 20 -10.86 -2.41 -3.93
CA GLU A 20 -10.48 -3.81 -4.05
C GLU A 20 -9.00 -3.99 -3.68
N ALA A 21 -8.13 -3.14 -4.20
CA ALA A 21 -6.71 -3.19 -3.89
C ALA A 21 -6.42 -2.92 -2.40
N TYR A 22 -7.19 -2.02 -1.75
CA TYR A 22 -7.14 -1.82 -0.31
C TYR A 22 -7.50 -3.09 0.47
N ARG A 23 -8.56 -3.79 0.05
CA ARG A 23 -8.97 -5.07 0.67
C ARG A 23 -7.86 -6.12 0.52
N ILE A 24 -7.31 -6.27 -0.69
CA ILE A 24 -6.21 -7.21 -0.96
C ILE A 24 -4.99 -6.86 -0.10
N ALA A 25 -4.64 -5.58 0.03
CA ALA A 25 -3.52 -5.15 0.87
C ALA A 25 -3.74 -5.52 2.35
N GLN A 26 -4.97 -5.39 2.86
CA GLN A 26 -5.31 -5.79 4.23
C GLN A 26 -5.27 -7.31 4.41
N GLU A 27 -5.81 -8.09 3.47
CA GLU A 27 -5.78 -9.56 3.50
C GLU A 27 -4.35 -10.10 3.50
N LEU A 28 -3.47 -9.49 2.69
CA LEU A 28 -2.04 -9.80 2.65
C LEU A 28 -1.24 -9.23 3.83
N ARG A 29 -1.90 -8.53 4.77
CA ARG A 29 -1.27 -7.84 5.90
C ARG A 29 -0.14 -6.91 5.49
N CYS A 30 -0.29 -6.25 4.34
CA CYS A 30 0.62 -5.20 3.92
C CYS A 30 0.50 -3.99 4.87
N ASP A 31 1.61 -3.35 5.20
CA ASP A 31 1.62 -2.17 6.08
C ASP A 31 0.76 -1.02 5.54
N ARG A 32 0.75 -0.86 4.21
CA ARG A 32 -0.06 0.17 3.53
C ARG A 32 -0.29 -0.15 2.04
N TYR A 33 -1.33 0.47 1.49
CA TYR A 33 -1.56 0.58 0.06
C TYR A 33 -1.31 2.01 -0.43
N ALA A 34 -0.60 2.17 -1.55
CA ALA A 34 -0.40 3.45 -2.23
C ALA A 34 -0.36 3.24 -3.74
N GLU A 35 -0.67 4.27 -4.53
CA GLU A 35 -0.68 4.22 -5.99
C GLU A 35 0.18 5.35 -6.54
N CYS A 36 1.04 5.06 -7.51
CA CYS A 36 1.90 6.06 -8.12
C CYS A 36 2.22 5.73 -9.59
N SER A 37 2.71 6.75 -10.31
CA SER A 37 3.27 6.57 -11.64
C SER A 37 4.74 6.96 -11.66
N ALA A 38 5.60 6.04 -12.08
CA ALA A 38 7.01 6.33 -12.32
C ALA A 38 7.24 7.14 -13.61
N VAL A 39 6.27 7.15 -14.53
CA VAL A 39 6.40 7.83 -15.83
C VAL A 39 5.99 9.29 -15.72
N THR A 40 4.85 9.57 -15.09
CA THR A 40 4.37 10.94 -14.91
C THR A 40 4.87 11.60 -13.62
N GLY A 41 5.40 10.81 -12.69
CA GLY A 41 5.79 11.27 -11.36
C GLY A 41 4.59 11.49 -10.43
N GLU A 42 3.37 11.17 -10.87
CA GLU A 42 2.15 11.31 -10.07
C GLU A 42 2.26 10.48 -8.79
N LEU A 43 2.11 11.18 -7.64
CA LEU A 43 2.12 10.62 -6.29
C LEU A 43 3.42 9.89 -5.91
N LEU A 44 4.50 10.06 -6.69
CA LEU A 44 5.76 9.36 -6.46
C LEU A 44 6.41 9.82 -5.15
N THR A 45 6.55 11.13 -4.95
CA THR A 45 7.21 11.70 -3.77
C THR A 45 6.46 11.35 -2.50
N GLU A 46 5.14 11.52 -2.48
CA GLU A 46 4.28 11.20 -1.34
C GLU A 46 4.36 9.72 -0.99
N THR A 47 4.34 8.85 -2.00
CA THR A 47 4.47 7.40 -1.82
C THR A 47 5.83 7.03 -1.23
N PHE A 48 6.92 7.64 -1.71
CA PHE A 48 8.26 7.39 -1.20
C PHE A 48 8.46 7.92 0.21
N GLU A 49 7.98 9.13 0.52
CA GLU A 49 8.07 9.70 1.86
C GLU A 49 7.27 8.88 2.88
N ASP A 50 6.05 8.48 2.53
CA ASP A 50 5.23 7.65 3.40
C ASP A 50 5.88 6.29 3.64
N LEU A 51 6.47 5.68 2.62
CA LEU A 51 7.18 4.41 2.74
C LEU A 51 8.46 4.53 3.58
N ALA A 52 9.24 5.60 3.39
CA ALA A 52 10.43 5.86 4.20
C ALA A 52 10.09 6.13 5.67
N ARG A 53 9.01 6.89 5.92
CA ARG A 53 8.50 7.15 7.27
C ARG A 53 8.03 5.86 7.94
N LEU A 54 7.26 5.04 7.23
CA LEU A 54 6.82 3.74 7.72
C LEU A 54 8.02 2.85 8.06
N ALA A 55 8.97 2.71 7.14
CA ALA A 55 10.19 1.93 7.37
C ALA A 55 10.98 2.42 8.60
N GLY A 56 11.07 3.73 8.80
CA GLY A 56 11.69 4.30 10.00
C GLY A 56 10.94 3.98 11.30
N MET A 57 9.61 3.87 11.26
CA MET A 57 8.81 3.47 12.42
C MET A 57 8.91 1.98 12.75
N THR A 58 9.24 1.13 11.75
CA THR A 58 9.34 -0.32 11.93
C THR A 58 10.70 -0.79 12.47
N THR A 59 11.70 0.09 12.60
CA THR A 59 13.04 -0.26 13.12
C THR A 59 13.08 -0.53 14.63
N THR A 60 11.94 -0.50 15.32
CA THR A 60 11.87 -0.81 16.75
C THR A 60 11.93 -2.32 17.00
N ALA A 61 12.29 -2.74 18.21
CA ALA A 61 12.40 -4.17 18.57
C ALA A 61 11.06 -4.95 18.43
N LYS A 62 9.92 -4.25 18.39
CA LYS A 62 8.60 -4.85 18.14
C LYS A 62 8.26 -4.97 16.64
N GLY A 63 9.07 -4.38 15.76
CA GLY A 63 8.78 -4.28 14.33
C GLY A 63 7.63 -3.32 14.01
N GLY A 64 7.20 -3.31 12.75
CA GLY A 64 6.05 -2.54 12.26
C GLY A 64 4.71 -3.25 12.27
N GLN A 65 4.67 -4.51 12.70
CA GLN A 65 3.48 -5.32 12.59
C GLN A 65 2.52 -5.02 13.74
N THR A 66 1.25 -4.81 13.41
CA THR A 66 0.17 -4.79 14.40
C THR A 66 0.06 -6.16 15.07
N GLN A 67 -0.30 -6.22 16.36
CA GLN A 67 -0.52 -7.50 17.03
C GLN A 67 -1.63 -8.26 16.30
N GLY A 68 -1.26 -9.32 15.58
CA GLY A 68 -2.23 -10.24 15.00
C GLY A 68 -3.01 -10.93 16.10
N GLY A 69 -4.29 -10.60 16.25
CA GLY A 69 -5.14 -11.18 17.27
C GLY A 69 -6.42 -11.74 16.65
N CYS A 70 -6.40 -12.99 16.20
CA CYS A 70 -7.59 -13.82 16.37
C CYS A 70 -7.37 -14.59 17.69
N VAL A 71 -7.68 -13.93 18.80
CA VAL A 71 -7.87 -14.64 20.07
C VAL A 71 -9.30 -15.13 20.07
N VAL A 72 -9.48 -16.45 20.06
CA VAL A 72 -10.79 -17.06 20.30
C VAL A 72 -11.19 -16.69 21.73
N MET A 73 -12.28 -15.93 21.88
CA MET A 73 -12.98 -15.76 23.16
C MET A 73 -13.93 -16.93 23.38
#